data_AF-A0A382I4A0-F1
#
_entry.id   AF-A0A382I4A0-F1
#
_cell.length_a   1.000
_cell.length_b   1.000
_cell.length_c   1.000
_cell.angle_alpha   90.00
_cell.angle_beta   90.00
_cell.angle_gamma   90.00
#
_symmetry.space_group_name_H-M   'P 1'
#
loop_
_entity.id
_entity.type
_entity.pdbx_description
1 polymer ?
#
loop_
_entity_poly.entity_id
_entity_poly.type
_entity_poly.pdbx_seq_one_letter_code
_entity_poly.pdbx_strand_id
1 'polypeptide(L)'
;MLRQLIEADAMSDRYSGVNEKQPLLPDERGHFGVYGGKFVSETLMAALDDLENEYSRLKVDENFLATLNSDLEHYVGRASPLYHAQRLTEAAGG
;
A
#
# COMPACT_ATOMS: atom_id res chain seq x y z
N MET A 1 22.84 32.98 17.33
CA MET A 1 23.32 31.58 17.34
C MET A 1 22.48 30.73 18.32
N LEU A 2 21.15 30.81 18.21
CA LEU A 2 20.19 30.09 19.06
C LEU A 2 18.91 29.73 18.29
N ARG A 3 19.00 29.73 16.96
CA ARG A 3 17.91 29.37 16.03
C ARG A 3 18.16 28.07 15.25
N GLN A 4 19.32 27.43 15.47
CA GLN A 4 19.69 26.16 14.82
C GLN A 4 19.50 24.93 15.73
N LEU A 5 19.03 25.11 16.98
CA LEU A 5 18.86 24.01 17.94
C LEU A 5 17.41 23.51 18.06
N ILE A 6 16.44 24.18 17.43
CA ILE A 6 15.03 23.73 17.41
C ILE A 6 14.74 22.85 16.18
N GLU A 7 15.51 22.98 15.10
CA GLU A 7 15.30 22.19 13.87
C GLU A 7 15.88 20.77 13.94
N ALA A 8 16.85 20.53 14.84
CA ALA A 8 17.45 19.21 15.03
C ALA A 8 16.54 18.23 15.79
N ASP A 9 15.67 18.72 16.68
CA ASP A 9 14.76 17.89 17.47
C ASP A 9 13.56 17.41 16.63
N ALA A 10 13.08 18.23 15.68
CA ALA A 10 11.97 17.90 14.78
C ALA A 10 12.31 16.93 13.64
N MET A 11 13.59 16.52 13.53
CA MET A 11 14.06 15.56 12.53
C MET A 11 14.50 14.22 13.16
N SER A 12 14.74 14.20 14.48
CA SER A 12 15.08 12.99 15.23
C SER A 12 13.89 12.04 15.41
N ASP A 13 12.66 12.57 15.45
CA ASP A 13 11.42 11.78 15.61
C ASP A 13 10.96 11.04 14.34
N ARG A 14 11.55 11.34 13.17
CA ARG A 14 11.09 10.77 11.88
C ARG A 14 11.83 9.51 11.45
N TYR A 15 12.89 9.13 12.16
CA TYR A 15 13.72 7.97 11.83
C TYR A 15 14.19 7.20 13.08
N SER A 16 13.34 7.08 14.10
CA SER A 16 13.50 6.03 15.11
C SER A 16 13.12 4.68 14.46
N GLY A 17 14.14 3.85 14.23
CA GLY A 17 14.03 2.60 13.51
C GLY A 17 13.08 1.57 14.15
N VAL A 18 12.39 0.85 13.26
CA VAL A 18 12.21 -0.61 13.30
C VAL A 18 11.91 -1.19 14.68
N ASN A 19 10.63 -1.15 15.08
CA ASN A 19 9.79 -2.30 15.50
C ASN A 19 8.57 -1.81 16.29
N GLU A 20 7.80 -0.88 15.73
CA GLU A 20 6.39 -0.71 16.12
C GLU A 20 5.57 -1.45 15.07
N LYS A 21 4.67 -2.34 15.48
CA LYS A 21 3.67 -2.94 14.59
C LYS A 21 3.00 -1.78 13.86
N GLN A 22 3.36 -1.59 12.59
CA GLN A 22 2.73 -0.58 11.76
C GLN A 22 1.22 -0.88 11.85
N PRO A 23 0.39 0.12 12.22
CA PRO A 23 -1.05 -0.10 12.24
C PRO A 23 -1.46 -0.61 10.86
N LEU A 24 -2.36 -1.58 10.82
CA LEU A 24 -2.89 -2.06 9.55
C LEU A 24 -3.50 -0.86 8.83
N LEU A 25 -2.99 -0.57 7.64
CA LEU A 25 -3.48 0.50 6.79
C LEU A 25 -4.29 -0.10 5.63
N PRO A 26 -5.32 0.61 5.15
CA PRO A 26 -5.92 1.81 5.75
C PRO A 26 -6.62 1.51 7.08
N ASP A 27 -6.98 2.56 7.83
CA ASP A 27 -7.89 2.41 8.97
C ASP A 27 -9.31 1.98 8.54
N GLU A 28 -10.18 1.66 9.50
CA GLU A 28 -11.58 1.23 9.23
C GLU A 28 -12.41 2.27 8.47
N ARG A 29 -11.96 3.53 8.44
CA ARG A 29 -12.62 4.62 7.71
C ARG A 29 -12.00 4.83 6.33
N GLY A 30 -11.03 4.02 5.93
CA GLY A 30 -10.33 4.10 4.65
C GLY A 30 -9.19 5.12 4.62
N HIS A 31 -8.71 5.61 5.77
CA HIS A 31 -7.63 6.60 5.82
C HIS A 31 -6.23 5.98 5.97
N PHE A 32 -5.28 6.58 5.27
CA PHE A 32 -3.85 6.42 5.44
C PHE A 32 -3.30 7.66 6.17
N GLY A 33 -3.42 7.67 7.49
CA GLY A 33 -3.16 8.88 8.29
C GLY A 33 -4.18 9.98 7.95
N VAL A 34 -3.71 11.12 7.45
CA VAL A 34 -4.59 12.25 7.08
C VAL A 34 -5.15 12.16 5.65
N TYR A 35 -4.78 11.12 4.90
CA TYR A 35 -5.14 10.95 3.49
C TYR A 35 -6.13 9.80 3.30
N GLY A 36 -6.84 9.76 2.17
CA GLY A 36 -7.81 8.70 1.88
C GLY A 36 -9.20 9.01 2.44
N GLY A 37 -9.96 7.98 2.82
CA GLY A 37 -11.34 8.09 3.26
C GLY A 37 -12.37 8.05 2.12
N LYS A 38 -13.65 7.95 2.49
CA LYS A 38 -14.79 7.94 1.56
C LYS A 38 -15.43 9.34 1.49
N PHE A 39 -15.10 10.13 0.47
CA PHE A 39 -15.68 11.46 0.20
C PHE A 39 -16.56 11.43 -1.07
N VAL A 40 -17.67 10.70 -0.98
CA VAL A 40 -18.60 10.47 -2.10
C VAL A 40 -20.01 10.97 -1.75
N SER A 41 -20.92 10.98 -2.72
CA SER A 41 -22.33 11.26 -2.44
C SER A 41 -22.96 10.16 -1.59
N GLU A 42 -23.92 10.53 -0.75
CA GLU A 42 -24.68 9.59 0.10
C GLU A 42 -25.28 8.43 -0.70
N THR A 43 -25.74 8.71 -1.91
CA THR A 43 -26.31 7.72 -2.83
C THR A 43 -25.36 6.60 -3.22
N LEU A 44 -24.04 6.78 -3.06
CA LEU A 44 -23.02 5.79 -3.35
C LEU A 44 -22.56 5.00 -2.12
N MET A 45 -22.93 5.43 -0.91
CA MET A 45 -22.45 4.81 0.33
C MET A 45 -22.83 3.33 0.41
N ALA A 46 -24.09 3.00 0.12
CA ALA A 46 -24.56 1.61 0.15
C ALA A 46 -23.79 0.69 -0.83
N ALA A 47 -23.54 1.15 -2.05
CA ALA A 47 -22.80 0.37 -3.04
C ALA A 47 -21.33 0.17 -2.66
N LEU A 48 -20.71 1.15 -1.98
CA LEU A 48 -19.36 1.02 -1.47
C LEU A 48 -19.28 0.04 -0.30
N ASP A 49 -20.25 0.06 0.59
CA ASP A 49 -20.28 -0.86 1.74
C ASP A 49 -20.51 -2.31 1.27
N ASP A 50 -21.38 -2.53 0.28
CA ASP A 50 -21.56 -3.85 -0.33
C ASP A 50 -20.26 -4.37 -0.97
N LEU A 51 -19.55 -3.50 -1.71
CA LEU A 51 -18.26 -3.83 -2.32
C LEU A 51 -17.19 -4.15 -1.28
N GLU A 52 -17.11 -3.36 -0.20
CA GLU A 52 -16.13 -3.54 0.88
C GLU A 52 -16.35 -4.87 1.62
N ASN A 53 -17.61 -5.23 1.87
CA ASN A 53 -18.00 -6.49 2.47
C ASN A 53 -17.61 -7.68 1.58
N GLU A 54 -17.96 -7.61 0.29
CA GLU A 54 -17.69 -8.70 -0.64
C GLU A 54 -16.18 -8.85 -0.90
N TYR A 55 -15.45 -7.75 -1.04
CA TYR A 55 -13.98 -7.77 -1.12
C TYR A 55 -13.37 -8.39 0.13
N SER A 56 -13.84 -8.01 1.33
CA SER A 56 -13.32 -8.55 2.59
C SER A 56 -13.56 -10.04 2.74
N ARG A 57 -14.66 -10.55 2.19
CA ARG A 57 -14.95 -11.98 2.10
C ARG A 57 -14.03 -12.69 1.11
N LEU A 58 -13.94 -12.17 -0.12
CA LEU A 58 -13.21 -12.82 -1.22
C LEU A 58 -11.69 -12.75 -1.08
N LYS A 59 -11.13 -11.71 -0.44
CA LYS A 59 -9.67 -11.55 -0.28
C LYS A 59 -9.00 -12.67 0.53
N VAL A 60 -9.79 -13.43 1.31
CA VAL A 60 -9.33 -14.59 2.09
C VAL A 60 -9.96 -15.91 1.63
N ASP A 61 -10.81 -15.89 0.61
CA ASP A 61 -11.46 -17.09 0.08
C ASP A 61 -10.47 -17.88 -0.78
N GLU A 62 -10.14 -19.11 -0.35
CA GLU A 62 -9.11 -19.92 -1.00
C GLU A 62 -9.47 -20.29 -2.45
N ASN A 63 -10.75 -20.51 -2.75
CA ASN A 63 -11.19 -20.85 -4.10
C ASN A 63 -11.04 -19.65 -5.05
N PHE A 64 -11.47 -18.48 -4.60
CA PHE A 64 -11.31 -17.23 -5.35
C PHE A 64 -9.83 -16.92 -5.62
N LEU A 65 -8.98 -17.05 -4.59
CA LEU A 65 -7.55 -16.84 -4.73
C LEU A 65 -6.90 -17.86 -5.68
N ALA A 66 -7.32 -19.13 -5.66
CA ALA A 66 -6.83 -20.14 -6.58
C ALA A 66 -7.18 -19.80 -8.04
N THR A 67 -8.43 -19.39 -8.30
CA THR A 67 -8.85 -18.95 -9.64
C THR A 67 -8.10 -17.71 -10.08
N LEU A 68 -7.98 -16.69 -9.22
CA LEU A 68 -7.23 -15.48 -9.52
C LEU A 68 -5.76 -15.77 -9.84
N ASN A 69 -5.11 -16.65 -9.08
CA ASN A 69 -3.73 -17.04 -9.33
C ASN A 69 -3.57 -17.80 -10.65
N SER A 70 -4.51 -18.69 -10.98
CA SER A 70 -4.56 -19.38 -12.27
C SER A 70 -4.65 -18.39 -13.43
N ASP A 71 -5.52 -17.38 -13.33
CA ASP A 71 -5.65 -16.35 -14.36
C ASP A 71 -4.38 -15.50 -14.46
N LEU A 72 -3.78 -15.13 -13.33
CA LEU A 72 -2.52 -14.39 -13.31
C LEU A 72 -1.39 -15.17 -13.99
N GLU A 73 -1.32 -16.48 -13.80
CA GLU A 73 -0.27 -17.32 -14.39
C GLU A 73 -0.54 -17.63 -15.87
N HIS A 74 -1.72 -18.16 -16.19
CA HIS A 74 -1.99 -18.76 -17.50
C HIS A 74 -2.59 -17.78 -18.52
N TYR A 75 -3.25 -16.71 -18.06
CA TYR A 75 -3.84 -15.71 -18.95
C TYR A 75 -3.01 -14.42 -18.99
N VAL A 76 -2.60 -13.89 -17.83
CA VAL A 76 -1.82 -12.64 -17.75
C VAL A 76 -0.30 -12.88 -17.95
N GLY A 77 0.21 -14.06 -17.59
CA GLY A 77 1.62 -14.42 -17.78
C GLY A 77 2.55 -13.98 -16.64
N ARG A 78 2.06 -13.97 -15.39
CA ARG A 78 2.90 -13.79 -14.19
C ARG A 78 3.67 -15.07 -13.85
N ALA A 79 4.80 -14.99 -13.13
CA ALA A 79 5.45 -13.78 -12.63
C ALA A 79 6.21 -13.02 -13.72
N SER A 80 6.13 -11.69 -13.68
CA SER A 80 6.92 -10.83 -14.57
C SER A 80 8.41 -11.00 -14.26
N PRO A 81 9.27 -11.24 -15.26
CA PRO A 81 10.70 -11.40 -15.02
C PRO A 81 11.30 -10.08 -14.52
N LEU A 82 12.10 -10.16 -13.46
CA LEU A 82 12.91 -9.03 -13.02
C LEU A 82 14.22 -9.00 -13.82
N TYR A 83 14.37 -8.01 -14.70
CA TYR A 83 15.54 -7.88 -15.56
C TYR A 83 16.60 -6.97 -14.93
N HIS A 84 17.85 -7.43 -14.90
CA HIS A 84 18.99 -6.60 -14.52
C HIS A 84 19.38 -5.67 -15.68
N ALA A 85 19.05 -4.38 -15.53
CA ALA A 85 19.28 -3.35 -16.54
C ALA A 85 20.75 -2.88 -16.56
N GLN A 86 21.68 -3.75 -16.98
CA GLN A 86 23.13 -3.53 -16.90
C GLN A 86 23.60 -2.15 -17.40
N ARG A 87 23.11 -1.70 -18.55
CA ARG A 87 23.48 -0.39 -19.12
C ARG A 87 23.03 0.79 -18.27
N LEU A 88 21.86 0.66 -17.63
CA LEU A 88 21.36 1.67 -16.70
C LEU A 88 22.16 1.65 -15.40
N THR A 89 22.49 0.45 -14.89
CA THR A 89 23.35 0.28 -13.70
C THR A 89 24.71 0.96 -13.90
N GLU A 90 25.37 0.70 -15.04
CA GLU A 90 26.65 1.32 -15.41
C GLU A 90 26.55 2.85 -15.48
N ALA A 91 25.48 3.38 -16.10
CA ALA A 91 25.26 4.83 -16.18
C ALA A 91 24.93 5.47 -14.82
N ALA A 92 24.36 4.73 -13.88
CA ALA A 92 23.97 5.20 -12.55
C ALA A 92 25.09 5.11 -11.50
N GLY A 93 26.24 4.51 -11.84
CA GLY A 93 27.42 4.46 -10.97
C GLY A 93 27.64 3.14 -10.22
N GLY A 94 26.89 2.08 -10.54
CA GLY A 94 27.01 0.77 -9.90
C GLY A 94 26.04 0.54 -8.76
#